data_AF-A0A2N2TVG4-F1
#
_entry.id   AF-A0A2N2TVG4-F1
#
_cell.length_a   1.000
_cell.length_b   1.000
_cell.length_c   1.000
_cell.angle_alpha   90.00
_cell.angle_beta   90.00
_cell.angle_gamma   90.00
#
_symmetry.space_group_name_H-M   'P 1'
#
loop_
_entity.id
_entity.type
_entity.pdbx_description
1 polymer ?
#
loop_
_entity_poly.entity_id
_entity_poly.type
_entity_poly.pdbx_seq_one_letter_code
_entity_poly.pdbx_strand_id
1 'polypeptide(L)' 'LTRGQESLSIGLEARSEQADQAAARARPKPALLPASAEELAAHASLLEAIARESKGACLWGGGQEAV' A
#
# COMPACT_ATOMS: atom_id res chain seq x y z
N LEU A 1 -1.16 -41.05 27.50
CA LEU A 1 -0.22 -40.05 26.94
C LEU A 1 -0.67 -39.82 25.51
N THR A 2 -1.61 -38.93 25.25
CA THR A 2 -1.31 -37.61 24.67
C THR A 2 -2.33 -36.57 25.16
N ARG A 3 -2.10 -36.10 26.40
CA ARG A 3 -2.68 -34.86 26.89
C ARG A 3 -1.93 -33.72 26.18
N GLY A 4 -2.53 -33.04 25.21
CA GLY A 4 -1.90 -31.83 24.65
C GLY A 4 -2.28 -31.37 23.24
N GLN A 5 -3.23 -31.97 22.53
CA GLN A 5 -3.54 -31.55 21.14
C GLN A 5 -4.71 -30.54 21.01
N GLU A 6 -5.24 -30.02 22.12
CA GLU A 6 -6.35 -29.06 22.12
C GLU A 6 -5.89 -27.60 22.24
N SER A 7 -4.78 -27.21 21.62
CA SER A 7 -4.31 -25.82 21.76
C SER A 7 -3.41 -25.37 20.63
N LEU A 8 -3.94 -25.08 19.43
CA LEU A 8 -3.35 -24.11 18.49
C LEU A 8 -4.41 -23.57 17.48
N SER A 9 -5.57 -23.14 17.96
CA SER A 9 -6.43 -22.26 17.14
C SER A 9 -5.97 -20.83 17.38
N ILE A 10 -5.15 -20.29 16.46
CA ILE A 10 -4.84 -18.86 16.45
C ILE A 10 -6.15 -18.16 16.06
N GLY A 11 -6.73 -17.37 16.97
CA GLY A 11 -8.03 -16.69 16.78
C GLY A 11 -8.00 -15.61 15.69
N LEU A 12 -7.81 -16.03 14.44
CA LEU A 12 -7.84 -15.20 13.24
C LEU A 12 -9.27 -14.91 12.81
N GLU A 13 -10.19 -15.83 13.10
CA GLU A 13 -11.61 -15.74 12.79
C GLU A 13 -12.25 -14.55 13.51
N ALA A 14 -11.97 -14.41 14.81
CA ALA A 14 -12.43 -13.27 15.60
C ALA A 14 -11.97 -11.94 14.99
N ARG A 15 -10.69 -11.83 14.59
CA ARG A 15 -10.13 -10.63 13.95
C ARG A 15 -10.84 -10.28 12.63
N SER A 16 -11.24 -11.27 11.86
CA SER A 16 -12.01 -11.08 10.61
C SER A 16 -13.38 -10.47 10.90
N GLU A 17 -14.14 -11.06 11.84
CA GLU A 17 -15.49 -10.61 12.18
C GLU A 17 -15.52 -9.17 12.73
N GLN A 18 -14.48 -8.76 13.45
CA GLN A 18 -14.34 -7.40 13.97
C GLN A 18 -13.94 -6.40 12.88
N ALA A 19 -13.12 -6.80 11.92
CA ALA A 19 -12.79 -5.99 10.75
C ALA A 19 -14.01 -5.78 9.83
N ASP A 20 -14.83 -6.83 9.65
CA ASP A 20 -16.05 -6.77 8.85
C ASP A 20 -17.11 -5.86 9.48
N GLN A 21 -17.29 -5.92 10.81
CA GLN A 21 -18.16 -4.99 11.54
C GLN A 21 -17.67 -3.53 11.50
N ALA A 22 -16.35 -3.31 11.49
CA ALA A 22 -15.78 -1.97 11.30
C ALA A 22 -15.97 -1.46 9.86
N ALA A 23 -15.95 -2.35 8.86
CA ALA A 23 -16.24 -2.04 7.46
C ALA A 23 -17.73 -1.77 7.20
N ALA A 24 -18.64 -2.33 8.02
CA ALA A 24 -20.08 -2.09 7.94
C ALA A 24 -20.50 -0.65 8.36
N ARG A 25 -19.59 0.13 8.96
CA ARG A 25 -19.82 1.55 9.24
C ARG A 25 -19.59 2.36 7.97
N ALA A 26 -20.52 3.25 7.62
CA ALA A 26 -20.34 4.18 6.51
C ALA A 26 -19.07 5.02 6.74
N ARG A 27 -18.05 4.82 5.91
CA ARG A 27 -16.81 5.59 5.99
C ARG A 27 -17.05 6.98 5.41
N PRO A 28 -16.64 8.07 6.09
CA PRO A 28 -16.67 9.39 5.49
C PRO A 28 -15.78 9.39 4.25
N LYS A 29 -16.20 10.12 3.20
CA LYS A 29 -15.39 10.27 1.99
C LYS A 29 -14.15 11.11 2.33
N PRO A 30 -12.92 10.57 2.15
CA PRO A 30 -11.72 11.35 2.38
C PRO A 30 -11.60 12.46 1.33
N ALA A 31 -11.02 13.59 1.73
CA ALA A 31 -10.61 14.62 0.77
C ALA A 31 -9.34 14.16 0.06
N LEU A 32 -9.34 14.25 -1.28
CA LEU A 32 -8.13 14.06 -2.08
C LEU A 32 -7.41 15.40 -2.18
N LEU A 33 -6.16 15.44 -1.73
CA LEU A 33 -5.29 16.60 -1.88
C LEU A 33 -4.26 16.29 -2.98
N PRO A 34 -4.43 16.81 -4.21
CA PRO A 34 -3.46 16.59 -5.26
C PRO A 34 -2.15 17.32 -4.93
N ALA A 35 -1.04 16.76 -5.41
CA ALA A 35 0.24 17.46 -5.38
C ALA A 35 0.13 18.76 -6.19
N SER A 36 0.74 19.82 -5.68
CA SER A 36 0.89 21.09 -6.37
C SER A 36 1.78 20.97 -7.61
N ALA A 37 1.71 21.96 -8.50
CA ALA A 37 2.58 22.01 -9.68
C ALA A 37 4.07 22.07 -9.31
N GLU A 38 4.40 22.75 -8.21
CA GLU A 38 5.78 22.84 -7.70
C GLU A 38 6.28 21.49 -7.20
N GLU A 39 5.46 20.75 -6.44
CA GLU A 39 5.79 19.41 -5.96
C GLU A 39 5.95 18.42 -7.13
N LEU A 40 5.11 18.52 -8.15
CA LEU A 40 5.22 17.68 -9.35
C LEU A 40 6.51 17.97 -10.13
N ALA A 41 6.91 19.23 -10.25
CA ALA A 41 8.16 19.62 -10.90
C ALA A 41 9.39 19.12 -10.11
N ALA A 42 9.37 19.26 -8.79
CA ALA A 42 10.42 18.74 -7.91
C ALA A 42 10.52 17.21 -8.01
N HIS A 43 9.38 16.53 -8.05
CA HIS A 43 9.31 15.08 -8.23
C HIS A 43 9.89 14.64 -9.59
N ALA A 44 9.55 15.32 -10.69
CA ALA A 44 10.11 15.02 -12.00
C ALA A 44 11.64 15.13 -12.02
N SER A 45 12.18 16.21 -11.44
CA SER A 45 13.64 16.41 -11.29
C SER A 45 14.31 15.29 -10.48
N LEU A 46 13.66 14.83 -9.40
CA LEU A 46 14.13 13.70 -8.61
C LEU A 46 14.16 12.40 -9.43
N LEU A 47 13.12 12.13 -10.20
CA LEU A 47 13.05 10.93 -11.05
C LEU A 47 14.13 10.92 -12.14
N GLU A 48 14.45 12.08 -12.71
CA GLU A 48 15.55 12.23 -13.67
C GLU A 48 16.91 11.93 -13.02
N ALA A 49 17.14 12.41 -11.79
CA ALA A 49 18.35 12.11 -11.04
C ALA A 49 18.48 10.61 -10.77
N ILE A 50 17.40 9.97 -10.30
CA ILE A 50 17.36 8.52 -10.07
C ILE A 50 17.63 7.76 -11.37
N ALA A 51 17.03 8.17 -12.48
CA ALA A 51 17.25 7.53 -13.78
C ALA A 51 18.71 7.62 -14.20
N ARG A 52 19.36 8.78 -14.03
CA ARG A 52 20.78 8.97 -14.32
C ARG A 52 21.66 8.06 -13.46
N GLU A 53 21.41 8.02 -12.15
CA GLU A 53 22.21 7.22 -11.19
C GLU A 53 21.98 5.72 -11.36
N SER A 54 20.77 5.32 -11.75
CA SER A 54 20.35 3.93 -11.91
C SER A 54 20.52 3.39 -13.33
N LYS A 55 21.26 4.10 -14.21
CA LYS A 55 21.48 3.72 -15.62
C LYS A 55 20.16 3.47 -16.39
N GLY A 56 19.15 4.29 -16.12
CA GLY A 56 17.83 4.20 -16.74
C GLY A 56 16.83 3.28 -16.04
N ALA A 57 17.21 2.58 -14.97
CA ALA A 57 16.32 1.66 -14.24
C ALA A 57 15.31 2.35 -13.28
N CYS A 58 14.94 3.62 -13.55
CA CYS A 58 13.92 4.32 -12.78
C CYS A 58 12.53 3.80 -13.17
N LEU A 59 11.93 2.98 -12.30
CA LEU A 59 10.64 2.31 -12.55
C LEU A 59 9.47 3.27 -12.73
N TRP A 60 9.57 4.49 -12.18
CA TRP A 60 8.51 5.48 -12.31
C TRP A 60 8.52 6.15 -13.70
N GLY A 61 9.68 6.23 -14.36
CA GLY A 61 9.85 6.86 -15.67
C GLY A 61 9.81 5.89 -16.86
N GLY A 62 10.09 4.59 -16.62
CA GLY A 62 9.94 3.54 -17.63
C GLY A 62 8.47 3.21 -17.82
N GLY A 63 7.95 3.46 -19.03
CA GLY A 63 6.54 3.35 -19.38
C GLY A 63 5.85 2.14 -18.75
N GLN A 64 4.64 2.39 -18.26
CA GLN A 64 3.70 1.35 -17.86
C GLN A 64 3.47 0.38 -19.03
N GLU A 65 4.24 -0.70 -19.12
CA GLU A 65 3.69 -1.97 -19.63
C GLU A 65 2.91 -2.58 -18.47
N ALA A 66 1.71 -2.04 -18.24
CA ALA A 66 0.70 -2.69 -17.44
C ALA A 66 0.19 -3.90 -18.25
N VAL A 67 0.59 -5.10 -17.84
CA VAL A 67 -0.13 -6.35 -18.12
C VAL A 67 -1.34 -6.44 -17.20
#